data_AF-A0A1B6EP62-F1
#
_entry.id   AF-A0A1B6EP62-F1
#
_cell.length_a   1.000
_cell.length_b   1.000
_cell.length_c   1.000
_cell.angle_alpha   90.00
_cell.angle_beta   90.00
_cell.angle_gamma   90.00
#
_symmetry.space_group_name_H-M   'P 1'
#
loop_
_entity.id
_entity.type
_entity.pdbx_description
1 polymer ?
#
loop_
_entity_poly.entity_id
_entity_poly.type
_entity_poly.pdbx_seq_one_letter_code
_entity_poly.pdbx_strand_id
1 'polypeptide(L)'
;MKNFLITLIFFTKFILGDESNEIDYGDIMQISFELKDEIIRPKHDSDWMMKKLQNFNDGFREWIKLVHRGDKYVMWGFDCMKERQGPYHLTLFPVDMLFLVRYYKWDHYDCWRFGKYLEEGKNMWLELKEFVKNRNREQLKKV
;
A
#
# COMPACT_ATOMS: atom_id res chain seq x y z
N MET A 1 -20.64 44.17 -27.43
CA MET A 1 -19.94 43.00 -28.00
C MET A 1 -18.46 43.15 -27.63
N LYS A 2 -18.01 42.77 -26.42
CA LYS A 2 -17.50 41.42 -26.02
C LYS A 2 -16.73 40.71 -27.13
N ASN A 3 -15.40 40.68 -27.02
CA ASN A 3 -14.46 39.61 -27.41
C ASN A 3 -13.08 40.00 -26.84
N PHE A 4 -12.78 39.61 -25.60
CA PHE A 4 -11.96 38.44 -25.22
C PHE A 4 -10.47 38.62 -25.56
N LEU A 5 -9.78 39.37 -24.69
CA LEU A 5 -8.36 39.18 -24.41
C LEU A 5 -8.18 37.79 -23.79
N ILE A 6 -7.45 36.90 -24.47
CA ILE A 6 -6.92 35.69 -23.86
C ILE A 6 -5.61 36.08 -23.20
N THR A 7 -5.68 36.48 -21.93
CA THR A 7 -4.50 36.65 -21.09
C THR A 7 -4.07 35.26 -20.61
N LEU A 8 -2.88 34.85 -21.03
CA LEU A 8 -2.16 33.69 -20.55
C LEU A 8 -2.03 33.79 -19.03
N ILE A 9 -2.82 33.00 -18.27
CA ILE A 9 -2.61 32.87 -16.83
C ILE A 9 -1.46 31.90 -16.64
N PHE A 10 -0.26 32.44 -16.51
CA PHE A 10 0.82 31.79 -15.77
C PHE A 10 0.29 31.52 -14.36
N PHE A 11 -0.15 30.29 -14.10
CA PHE A 11 -0.32 29.83 -12.72
C PHE A 11 1.08 29.74 -12.12
N THR A 12 1.45 30.83 -11.47
CA THR A 12 2.52 30.90 -10.50
C THR A 12 2.39 29.72 -9.55
N LYS A 13 3.41 28.85 -9.58
CA LYS A 13 3.79 27.97 -8.47
C LYS A 13 3.88 28.82 -7.21
N PHE A 14 2.79 28.87 -6.46
CA PHE A 14 2.78 29.31 -5.07
C PHE A 14 2.50 28.06 -4.24
N ILE A 15 3.51 27.20 -4.17
CA ILE A 15 3.58 26.18 -3.11
C ILE A 15 4.29 26.89 -1.95
N LEU A 16 3.49 27.64 -1.18
CA LEU A 16 3.84 28.02 0.18
C LEU A 16 3.69 26.74 1.02
N GLY A 17 4.78 26.36 1.67
CA GLY A 17 4.99 25.03 2.20
C GLY A 17 4.13 24.64 3.39
N ASP A 18 4.06 23.33 3.59
CA ASP A 18 4.27 22.71 4.88
C ASP A 18 5.17 21.50 4.61
N GLU A 19 6.39 21.48 5.16
CA GLU A 19 7.26 20.29 5.19
C GLU A 19 6.69 19.26 6.18
N SER A 20 5.40 18.97 6.05
CA SER A 20 4.88 17.71 6.53
C SER A 20 5.50 16.65 5.64
N ASN A 21 6.18 15.67 6.24
CA ASN A 21 6.47 14.40 5.58
C ASN A 21 5.12 13.73 5.26
N GLU A 22 4.39 14.26 4.29
CA GLU A 22 3.22 13.65 3.68
C GLU A 22 3.72 12.34 3.08
N ILE A 23 3.52 11.25 3.81
CA ILE A 23 3.63 9.92 3.26
C ILE A 23 2.66 9.91 2.09
N ASP A 24 3.18 9.88 0.87
CA ASP A 24 2.37 9.83 -0.34
C ASP A 24 1.51 8.57 -0.28
N TYR A 25 0.22 8.74 0.02
CA TYR A 25 -0.72 7.64 0.21
C TYR A 25 -0.92 6.82 -1.08
N GLY A 26 -0.63 7.42 -2.24
CA GLY A 26 -0.57 6.70 -3.52
C GLY A 26 0.51 5.63 -3.53
N ASP A 27 1.58 5.82 -2.76
CA ASP A 27 2.76 4.96 -2.76
C ASP A 27 2.45 3.55 -2.23
N ILE A 28 1.65 3.39 -1.17
CA ILE A 28 1.41 2.05 -0.60
C ILE A 28 0.52 1.18 -1.47
N MET A 29 -0.53 1.75 -2.06
CA MET A 29 -1.36 1.01 -3.01
C MET A 29 -0.57 0.65 -4.26
N GLN A 30 0.24 1.59 -4.76
CA GLN A 30 1.08 1.39 -5.93
C GLN A 30 2.16 0.34 -5.66
N ILE A 31 2.93 0.43 -4.58
CA ILE A 31 3.92 -0.57 -4.17
C ILE A 31 3.26 -1.95 -4.08
N SER A 32 2.08 -2.02 -3.46
CA SER A 32 1.37 -3.29 -3.31
C SER A 32 0.96 -3.90 -4.66
N PHE A 33 0.54 -3.06 -5.62
CA PHE A 33 0.24 -3.48 -6.98
C PHE A 33 1.49 -3.91 -7.75
N GLU A 34 2.58 -3.14 -7.66
CA GLU A 34 3.88 -3.47 -8.27
C GLU A 34 4.42 -4.81 -7.75
N LEU A 35 4.29 -5.07 -6.44
CA LEU A 35 4.64 -6.35 -5.83
C LEU A 35 3.79 -7.49 -6.37
N LYS A 36 2.48 -7.28 -6.57
CA LYS A 36 1.59 -8.29 -7.16
C LYS A 36 2.05 -8.64 -8.58
N ASP A 37 2.32 -7.63 -9.40
CA ASP A 37 2.78 -7.81 -10.77
C ASP A 37 4.12 -8.53 -10.82
N GLU A 38 5.05 -8.16 -9.95
CA GLU A 38 6.37 -8.80 -9.86
C GLU A 38 6.26 -10.27 -9.41
N ILE A 39 5.38 -10.60 -8.45
CA ILE A 39 5.16 -11.99 -8.02
C ILE A 39 4.59 -12.85 -9.16
N ILE A 40 3.70 -12.31 -9.98
CA ILE A 40 3.08 -13.05 -11.08
C ILE A 40 4.03 -13.13 -12.29
N ARG A 41 4.75 -12.04 -12.58
CA ARG A 41 5.62 -11.88 -13.74
C ARG A 41 6.86 -11.08 -13.33
N PRO A 42 7.88 -11.75 -12.77
CA PRO A 42 9.08 -11.10 -12.27
C PRO A 42 9.87 -10.53 -13.46
N LYS A 43 10.39 -9.32 -13.25
CA LYS A 43 11.11 -8.52 -14.24
C LYS A 43 12.38 -7.92 -13.67
N HIS A 44 12.41 -7.72 -12.36
CA HIS A 44 13.51 -7.12 -11.63
C HIS A 44 14.38 -8.21 -10.98
N ASP A 45 15.33 -7.81 -10.14
CA ASP A 45 16.18 -8.70 -9.36
C ASP A 45 15.59 -8.98 -7.96
N SER A 46 16.25 -9.89 -7.23
CA SER A 46 15.84 -10.27 -5.87
C SER A 46 15.86 -9.09 -4.90
N ASP A 47 16.88 -8.24 -5.00
CA ASP A 47 17.06 -7.10 -4.09
C ASP A 47 15.92 -6.09 -4.24
N TRP A 48 15.47 -5.84 -5.47
CA TRP A 48 14.30 -5.02 -5.77
C TRP A 48 13.06 -5.57 -5.07
N MET A 49 12.78 -6.87 -5.19
CA MET A 49 11.63 -7.52 -4.58
C MET A 49 11.66 -7.39 -3.05
N MET A 50 12.79 -7.74 -2.43
CA MET A 50 12.94 -7.68 -0.97
C MET A 50 12.84 -6.25 -0.44
N LYS A 51 13.43 -5.28 -1.15
CA LYS A 51 13.34 -3.86 -0.79
C LYS A 51 11.91 -3.33 -0.93
N LYS A 52 11.18 -3.71 -1.99
CA LYS A 52 9.78 -3.29 -2.17
C LYS A 52 8.86 -3.90 -1.10
N LEU A 53 9.07 -5.16 -0.72
CA LEU A 53 8.34 -5.78 0.39
C LEU A 53 8.61 -5.08 1.72
N GLN A 54 9.87 -4.78 2.02
CA GLN A 54 10.23 -4.04 3.22
C GLN A 54 9.59 -2.64 3.23
N ASN A 55 9.72 -1.88 2.12
CA ASN A 55 9.12 -0.56 2.00
C ASN A 55 7.59 -0.61 2.16
N PHE A 56 6.94 -1.64 1.60
CA PHE A 56 5.52 -1.86 1.82
C PHE A 56 5.22 -2.04 3.31
N ASN A 57 5.91 -2.95 4.00
CA ASN A 57 5.62 -3.22 5.42
C ASN A 57 5.84 -1.99 6.29
N ASP A 58 6.94 -1.25 6.08
CA ASP A 58 7.25 -0.05 6.85
C ASP A 58 6.22 1.06 6.59
N GLY A 59 5.91 1.33 5.33
CA GLY A 59 4.91 2.35 4.99
C GLY A 59 3.48 1.94 5.36
N PHE A 60 3.15 0.64 5.28
CA PHE A 60 1.84 0.13 5.69
C PHE A 60 1.64 0.24 7.20
N ARG A 61 2.70 0.08 8.00
CA ARG A 61 2.68 0.32 9.44
C ARG A 61 2.34 1.77 9.78
N GLU A 62 2.95 2.73 9.07
CA GLU A 62 2.60 4.15 9.25
C GLU A 62 1.18 4.46 8.78
N TRP A 63 0.78 3.87 7.65
CA TRP A 63 -0.56 4.02 7.09
C TRP A 63 -1.65 3.50 8.05
N ILE A 64 -1.41 2.36 8.72
CA ILE A 64 -2.29 1.81 9.76
C ILE A 64 -2.50 2.79 10.92
N LYS A 65 -1.46 3.52 11.36
CA LYS A 65 -1.60 4.53 12.43
C LYS A 65 -2.59 5.62 12.05
N LEU A 66 -2.66 5.97 10.76
CA LEU A 66 -3.58 6.99 10.25
C LEU A 66 -5.01 6.47 10.14
N VAL A 67 -5.19 5.19 9.78
CA VAL A 67 -6.49 4.51 9.89
C VAL A 67 -7.01 4.55 11.33
N HIS A 68 -6.14 4.25 12.31
CA HIS A 68 -6.51 4.31 13.73
C HIS A 68 -6.96 5.71 14.17
N ARG A 69 -6.32 6.77 13.66
CA ARG A 69 -6.74 8.17 13.89
C ARG A 69 -8.04 8.53 13.19
N GLY A 70 -8.49 7.73 12.22
CA GLY A 70 -9.71 7.99 11.45
C GLY A 70 -9.56 9.04 10.38
N ASP A 71 -8.38 9.15 9.78
CA ASP A 71 -8.19 9.97 8.60
C ASP A 71 -9.12 9.50 7.46
N LYS A 72 -9.91 10.42 6.89
CA LYS A 72 -10.96 10.08 5.93
C LYS A 72 -10.43 9.55 4.60
N TYR A 73 -9.32 10.08 4.10
CA TYR A 73 -8.73 9.64 2.83
C TYR A 73 -8.09 8.27 2.96
N VAL A 74 -7.41 8.04 4.09
CA VAL A 74 -6.82 6.75 4.43
C VAL A 74 -7.90 5.69 4.64
N MET A 75 -9.01 6.02 5.31
CA MET A 75 -10.15 5.11 5.45
C MET A 75 -10.77 4.72 4.09
N TRP A 76 -10.83 5.63 3.12
CA TRP A 76 -11.25 5.28 1.76
C TRP A 76 -10.30 4.28 1.09
N GLY A 77 -8.99 4.47 1.25
CA GLY A 77 -7.98 3.52 0.78
C GLY A 77 -8.13 2.12 1.41
N PHE A 78 -8.51 2.06 2.69
CA PHE A 78 -8.85 0.80 3.36
C PHE A 78 -10.03 0.09 2.69
N ASP A 79 -11.11 0.82 2.41
CA ASP A 79 -12.30 0.25 1.78
C ASP A 79 -11.97 -0.30 0.38
N CYS A 80 -11.17 0.43 -0.41
CA CYS A 80 -10.69 -0.06 -1.71
C CYS A 80 -9.88 -1.36 -1.61
N MET A 81 -8.95 -1.48 -0.65
CA MET A 81 -8.19 -2.73 -0.45
C MET A 81 -9.09 -3.86 0.06
N LYS A 82 -10.05 -3.55 0.93
CA LYS A 82 -10.99 -4.52 1.49
C LYS A 82 -11.87 -5.15 0.41
N GLU A 83 -12.37 -4.37 -0.53
CA GLU A 83 -13.12 -4.87 -1.70
C GLU A 83 -12.31 -5.87 -2.53
N ARG A 84 -10.99 -5.66 -2.59
CA ARG A 84 -10.03 -6.54 -3.27
C ARG A 84 -9.53 -7.69 -2.39
N GLN A 85 -10.12 -7.87 -1.20
CA GLN A 85 -9.78 -8.89 -0.20
C GLN A 85 -8.39 -8.71 0.44
N GLY A 86 -7.72 -7.59 0.21
CA GLY A 86 -6.46 -7.23 0.87
C GLY A 86 -5.57 -6.33 0.03
N PRO A 87 -4.40 -5.95 0.58
CA PRO A 87 -3.30 -5.43 -0.23
C PRO A 87 -3.04 -6.38 -1.40
N TYR A 88 -2.85 -5.81 -2.58
CA TYR A 88 -2.83 -6.52 -3.86
C TYR A 88 -1.95 -7.78 -3.88
N HIS A 89 -0.70 -7.68 -3.42
CA HIS A 89 0.20 -8.84 -3.40
C HIS A 89 -0.22 -9.91 -2.39
N LEU A 90 -0.87 -9.52 -1.28
CA LEU A 90 -1.36 -10.47 -0.27
C LEU A 90 -2.61 -11.23 -0.72
N THR A 91 -3.30 -10.76 -1.77
CA THR A 91 -4.40 -11.53 -2.41
C THR A 91 -3.90 -12.83 -3.06
N LEU A 92 -2.59 -12.96 -3.26
CA LEU A 92 -1.95 -14.15 -3.82
C LEU A 92 -1.59 -15.19 -2.75
N PHE A 93 -1.86 -14.95 -1.46
CA PHE A 93 -1.46 -15.87 -0.40
C PHE A 93 -2.37 -17.12 -0.31
N PRO A 94 -1.81 -18.34 -0.20
CA PRO A 94 -0.39 -18.67 -0.22
C PRO A 94 0.22 -18.55 -1.63
N VAL A 95 1.39 -17.92 -1.72
CA VAL A 95 2.08 -17.69 -3.00
C VAL A 95 2.69 -19.00 -3.50
N ASP A 96 2.52 -19.30 -4.79
CA ASP A 96 3.28 -20.37 -5.45
C ASP A 96 4.72 -19.89 -5.70
N MET A 97 5.63 -20.38 -4.85
CA MET A 97 7.02 -19.94 -4.79
C MET A 97 7.91 -20.57 -5.85
N LEU A 98 7.50 -21.69 -6.47
CA LEU A 98 8.40 -22.51 -7.30
C LEU A 98 9.00 -21.72 -8.45
N PHE A 99 8.18 -20.90 -9.09
CA PHE A 99 8.59 -20.05 -10.19
C PHE A 99 9.56 -18.94 -9.74
N LEU A 100 9.28 -18.29 -8.61
CA LEU A 100 10.13 -17.24 -8.05
C LEU A 100 11.51 -17.78 -7.66
N VAL A 101 11.55 -18.96 -7.04
CA VAL A 101 12.81 -19.64 -6.67
C VAL A 101 13.68 -19.88 -7.91
N ARG A 102 13.08 -20.35 -9.00
CA ARG A 102 13.80 -20.60 -10.25
C ARG A 102 14.28 -19.30 -10.91
N TYR A 103 13.42 -18.29 -10.95
CA TYR A 103 13.73 -17.02 -11.61
C TYR A 103 14.83 -16.26 -10.88
N TYR A 104 14.68 -16.04 -9.56
CA TYR A 104 15.64 -15.28 -8.75
C TYR A 104 16.83 -16.11 -8.28
N LYS A 105 16.81 -17.42 -8.50
CA LYS A 105 17.80 -18.38 -7.96
C LYS A 105 17.89 -18.29 -6.43
N TRP A 106 16.75 -18.11 -5.77
CA TRP A 106 16.67 -17.98 -4.32
C TRP A 106 17.18 -19.22 -3.61
N ASP A 107 17.92 -18.98 -2.54
CA ASP A 107 18.26 -20.02 -1.58
C ASP A 107 17.18 -20.14 -0.50
N HIS A 108 17.43 -21.00 0.50
CA HIS A 108 16.50 -21.15 1.62
C HIS A 108 16.32 -19.84 2.41
N TYR A 109 17.38 -19.08 2.61
CA TYR A 109 17.33 -17.84 3.37
C TYR A 109 16.47 -16.78 2.67
N ASP A 110 16.61 -16.64 1.35
CA ASP A 110 15.77 -15.76 0.55
C ASP A 110 14.29 -16.15 0.63
N CYS A 111 13.99 -17.45 0.48
CA CYS A 111 12.62 -17.96 0.60
C CYS A 111 12.01 -17.65 1.98
N TRP A 112 12.80 -17.86 3.03
CA TRP A 112 12.38 -17.56 4.41
C TRP A 112 12.14 -16.07 4.60
N ARG A 113 13.04 -15.22 4.10
CA ARG A 113 12.93 -13.76 4.21
C ARG A 113 11.72 -13.23 3.47
N PHE A 114 11.47 -13.71 2.25
CA PHE A 114 10.28 -13.38 1.47
C PHE A 114 9.00 -13.77 2.22
N GLY A 115 8.94 -15.02 2.69
CA GLY A 115 7.80 -15.53 3.46
C GLY A 115 7.53 -14.69 4.71
N LYS A 116 8.59 -14.32 5.43
CA LYS A 116 8.48 -13.47 6.62
C LYS A 116 7.86 -12.11 6.32
N TYR A 117 8.28 -11.44 5.24
CA TYR A 117 7.68 -10.15 4.88
C TYR A 117 6.20 -10.27 4.50
N LEU A 118 5.82 -11.31 3.75
CA LEU A 118 4.41 -11.57 3.41
C LEU A 118 3.57 -11.86 4.64
N GLU A 119 4.09 -12.67 5.56
CA GLU A 119 3.40 -13.01 6.80
C GLU A 119 3.20 -11.79 7.69
N GLU A 120 4.23 -10.94 7.83
CA GLU A 120 4.13 -9.68 8.56
C GLU A 120 3.04 -8.77 7.97
N GLY A 121 3.06 -8.55 6.65
CA GLY A 121 2.04 -7.74 5.96
C GLY A 121 0.63 -8.29 6.13
N LYS A 122 0.49 -9.63 6.06
CA LYS A 122 -0.80 -10.32 6.28
C LYS A 122 -1.32 -10.14 7.70
N ASN A 123 -0.46 -10.28 8.71
CA ASN A 123 -0.85 -10.10 10.10
C ASN A 123 -1.30 -8.66 10.37
N MET A 124 -0.55 -7.67 9.89
CA MET A 124 -0.93 -6.25 9.95
C MET A 124 -2.30 -5.99 9.31
N TRP A 125 -2.57 -6.59 8.15
CA TRP A 125 -3.86 -6.46 7.47
C TRP A 125 -5.03 -7.09 8.27
N LEU A 126 -4.81 -8.28 8.85
CA LEU A 126 -5.82 -8.96 9.65
C LEU A 126 -6.16 -8.17 10.93
N GLU A 127 -5.14 -7.65 11.62
CA GLU A 127 -5.32 -6.79 12.79
C GLU A 127 -6.11 -5.52 12.44
N LEU A 128 -5.75 -4.86 11.35
CA LEU A 128 -6.46 -3.68 10.88
C LEU A 128 -7.93 -3.94 10.56
N LYS A 129 -8.22 -5.05 9.86
CA LYS A 129 -9.60 -5.45 9.54
C LYS A 129 -10.44 -5.64 10.79
N GLU A 130 -9.88 -6.27 11.82
CA GLU A 130 -10.59 -6.50 13.07
C GLU A 130 -10.79 -5.18 13.83
N PHE A 131 -9.80 -4.28 13.85
CA PHE A 131 -9.94 -2.94 14.41
C PHE A 131 -11.09 -2.16 13.76
N VAL A 132 -11.10 -2.02 12.43
CA VAL A 132 -12.13 -1.23 11.72
C VAL A 132 -13.53 -1.81 11.93
N LYS A 133 -13.65 -3.14 11.91
CA LYS A 133 -14.91 -3.83 12.21
C LYS A 133 -15.44 -3.51 13.61
N ASN A 134 -14.57 -3.48 14.61
CA ASN A 134 -14.95 -3.17 15.99
C ASN A 134 -15.30 -1.69 16.17
N ARG A 135 -14.53 -0.78 15.56
CA ARG A 135 -14.86 0.66 15.52
C ARG A 135 -16.26 0.92 14.95
N ASN A 136 -16.60 0.30 13.83
CA ASN A 136 -17.91 0.49 13.20
C ASN A 136 -19.04 -0.02 14.10
N ARG A 137 -18.84 -1.14 14.82
CA ARG A 137 -19.81 -1.65 15.80
C ARG A 137 -20.03 -0.67 16.96
N GLU A 138 -18.96 -0.05 17.46
CA GLU A 138 -19.06 0.93 18.55
C GLU A 138 -19.75 2.22 18.11
N GLN A 139 -19.51 2.68 16.88
CA GLN A 139 -20.21 3.84 16.33
C GLN A 139 -21.71 3.57 16.16
N LEU A 140 -22.09 2.37 15.69
CA LEU A 140 -23.50 1.96 15.56
C LEU A 140 -24.24 1.87 16.90
N LYS A 141 -23.55 1.62 18.02
CA LYS A 141 -24.15 1.59 19.36
C LYS A 141 -24.40 2.99 19.96
N LYS A 142 -23.79 4.03 19.39
CA LYS A 142 -23.91 5.43 19.84
C LYS A 142 -25.00 6.21 19.08
N VAL A 143 -25.61 5.59 18.07
CA VAL A 143 -26.74 6.11 17.28
C VAL A 143 -28.01 5.42 17.78
#